data_AF-A0A655ZKB5-F1
#
_entry.id   AF-A0A655ZKB5-F1
#
_cell.length_a   1.000
_cell.length_b   1.000
_cell.length_c   1.000
_cell.angle_alpha   90.00
_cell.angle_beta   90.00
_cell.angle_gamma   90.00
#
_symmetry.space_group_name_H-M   'P 1'
#
loop_
_entity.id
_entity.type
_entity.pdbx_description
1 polymer ?
#
loop_
_entity_poly.entity_id
_entity_poly.type
_entity_poly.pdbx_seq_one_letter_code
_entity_poly.pdbx_strand_id
1 'polypeptide(L)'
;MTGTFFDTIIICTMTGLALILTGAWQSDLSGAAMTTYAFATGLNAQTIGPMLVSIGLMFFAFTTILGWNYYGERCMVFLFGTKAVLPYKIVFIGLIASGAFLHLDLIWIIADIVNGLMAIPNLIGLVALRHVVVEETKQYFAARYQYSEAQVQ
;
A
#
# COMPACT_ATOMS: atom_id res chain seq x y z
N MET A 1 5.64 6.49 -10.46
CA MET A 1 4.21 6.85 -10.28
C MET A 1 3.23 5.75 -10.67
N THR A 2 3.67 4.62 -11.26
CA THR A 2 2.78 3.54 -11.68
C THR A 2 2.11 2.78 -10.53
N GLY A 3 2.68 2.84 -9.31
CA GLY A 3 2.17 2.10 -8.14
C GLY A 3 0.71 2.40 -7.81
N THR A 4 0.34 3.68 -7.67
CA THR A 4 -1.04 4.10 -7.35
C THR A 4 -2.03 3.75 -8.46
N PHE A 5 -1.58 3.75 -9.71
CA PHE A 5 -2.41 3.34 -10.85
C PHE A 5 -2.76 1.85 -10.76
N PHE A 6 -1.78 0.97 -10.57
CA PHE A 6 -2.06 -0.46 -10.46
C PHE A 6 -2.87 -0.78 -9.20
N ASP A 7 -2.51 -0.22 -8.06
CA ASP A 7 -3.18 -0.50 -6.79
C ASP A 7 -4.63 0.01 -6.78
N THR A 8 -4.85 1.31 -6.98
CA THR A 8 -6.17 1.91 -6.79
C THR A 8 -7.07 1.77 -8.03
N ILE A 9 -6.54 2.09 -9.22
CA ILE A 9 -7.37 2.14 -10.44
C ILE A 9 -7.68 0.75 -10.97
N ILE A 10 -6.74 -0.20 -10.85
CA ILE A 10 -6.97 -1.58 -11.31
C ILE A 10 -7.46 -2.45 -10.15
N ILE A 11 -6.63 -2.70 -9.13
CA ILE A 11 -6.92 -3.73 -8.13
C ILE A 11 -8.07 -3.36 -7.20
N CYS A 12 -8.06 -2.18 -6.59
CA CYS A 12 -9.15 -1.74 -5.70
C CYS A 12 -10.47 -1.57 -6.45
N THR A 13 -10.43 -1.06 -7.68
CA THR A 13 -11.64 -0.93 -8.51
C THR A 13 -12.22 -2.29 -8.87
N MET A 14 -11.41 -3.26 -9.27
CA MET A 14 -11.87 -4.63 -9.52
C MET A 14 -12.51 -5.25 -8.27
N THR A 15 -11.90 -5.05 -7.10
CA THR A 15 -12.44 -5.53 -5.82
C THR A 15 -13.77 -4.86 -5.49
N GLY A 16 -13.85 -3.53 -5.61
CA GLY A 16 -15.08 -2.77 -5.37
C GLY A 16 -16.22 -3.17 -6.30
N LEU A 17 -15.94 -3.38 -7.59
CA LEU A 17 -16.92 -3.89 -8.55
C LEU A 17 -17.40 -5.29 -8.18
N ALA A 18 -16.51 -6.19 -7.76
CA ALA A 18 -16.89 -7.52 -7.29
C ALA A 18 -17.82 -7.45 -6.06
N LEU A 19 -17.53 -6.56 -5.10
CA LEU A 19 -18.39 -6.35 -3.93
C LEU A 19 -19.78 -5.83 -4.32
N ILE A 20 -19.84 -4.85 -5.23
CA ILE A 20 -21.11 -4.23 -5.68
C ILE A 20 -21.97 -5.24 -6.45
N LEU A 21 -21.40 -5.93 -7.44
CA LEU A 21 -22.13 -6.86 -8.31
C LEU A 21 -22.71 -8.07 -7.56
N THR A 22 -22.07 -8.47 -6.47
CA THR A 22 -22.47 -9.63 -5.67
C THR A 22 -23.37 -9.26 -4.48
N GLY A 23 -23.57 -7.96 -4.22
CA GLY A 23 -24.31 -7.48 -3.06
C GLY A 23 -23.59 -7.67 -1.72
N ALA A 24 -22.33 -8.12 -1.73
CA ALA A 24 -21.55 -8.40 -0.52
C ALA A 24 -21.42 -7.19 0.43
N TRP A 25 -21.41 -5.98 -0.12
CA TRP A 25 -21.33 -4.73 0.65
C TRP A 25 -22.55 -4.46 1.54
N GLN A 26 -23.68 -5.16 1.32
CA GLN A 26 -24.90 -5.06 2.14
C GLN A 26 -24.95 -6.10 3.26
N SER A 27 -23.97 -7.01 3.33
CA SER A 27 -23.90 -8.01 4.39
C SER A 27 -23.27 -7.44 5.67
N ASP A 28 -23.45 -8.14 6.78
CA ASP A 28 -22.78 -7.82 8.05
C ASP A 28 -21.30 -8.25 8.09
N LEU A 29 -20.77 -8.78 6.97
CA LEU A 29 -19.37 -9.18 6.86
C LEU A 29 -18.48 -7.97 6.61
N SER A 30 -17.26 -7.98 7.15
CA SER A 30 -16.29 -6.91 6.96
C SER A 30 -14.90 -7.43 6.52
N GLY A 31 -14.10 -6.53 5.96
CA GLY A 31 -12.73 -6.82 5.54
C GLY A 31 -12.62 -8.02 4.60
N ALA A 32 -11.66 -8.90 4.90
CA ALA A 32 -11.37 -10.09 4.10
C ALA A 32 -12.56 -11.07 4.00
N ALA A 33 -13.44 -11.12 5.01
CA ALA A 33 -14.62 -11.99 4.99
C ALA A 33 -15.64 -11.52 3.94
N MET A 34 -15.82 -10.20 3.81
CA MET A 34 -16.71 -9.62 2.80
C MET A 34 -16.22 -9.91 1.38
N THR A 35 -14.92 -9.74 1.11
CA THR A 35 -14.33 -10.06 -0.20
C THR A 35 -14.39 -11.55 -0.52
N THR A 36 -14.19 -12.39 0.50
CA THR A 36 -14.31 -13.85 0.36
C THR A 36 -15.72 -14.26 -0.04
N TYR A 37 -16.74 -13.69 0.62
CA TYR A 37 -18.15 -13.91 0.29
C TYR A 37 -18.50 -13.44 -1.12
N ALA A 38 -18.00 -12.26 -1.51
CA ALA A 38 -18.20 -11.72 -2.86
C ALA A 38 -17.64 -12.66 -3.93
N PHE A 39 -16.41 -13.14 -3.77
CA PHE A 39 -15.80 -14.04 -4.76
C PHE A 39 -16.45 -15.42 -4.78
N ALA A 40 -16.91 -15.94 -3.63
CA ALA A 40 -17.69 -17.18 -3.58
C ALA A 40 -18.99 -17.06 -4.39
N THR A 41 -19.69 -15.93 -4.22
CA THR A 41 -20.98 -15.64 -4.86
C THR A 41 -20.81 -15.34 -6.35
N GLY A 42 -19.89 -14.43 -6.71
CA GLY A 42 -19.68 -13.97 -8.08
C GLY A 42 -19.13 -15.05 -9.01
N LEU A 43 -18.32 -15.98 -8.49
CA LEU A 43 -17.81 -17.12 -9.26
C LEU A 43 -18.73 -18.35 -9.20
N ASN A 44 -19.82 -18.29 -8.44
CA ASN A 44 -20.68 -19.44 -8.14
C ASN A 44 -19.86 -20.67 -7.66
N ALA A 45 -18.83 -20.42 -6.86
CA ALA A 45 -17.84 -21.40 -6.46
C ALA A 45 -17.47 -21.23 -4.98
N GLN A 46 -18.19 -21.96 -4.13
CA GLN A 46 -18.08 -21.84 -2.67
C GLN A 46 -16.72 -22.24 -2.09
N THR A 47 -15.90 -22.97 -2.86
CA THR A 47 -14.56 -23.39 -2.42
C THR A 47 -13.45 -22.62 -3.16
N ILE A 48 -13.57 -22.50 -4.49
CA ILE A 48 -12.51 -21.90 -5.32
C ILE A 48 -12.43 -20.39 -5.11
N GLY A 49 -13.59 -19.70 -5.02
CA GLY A 49 -13.62 -18.25 -4.79
C GLY A 49 -12.90 -17.84 -3.50
N PRO A 50 -13.26 -18.43 -2.35
CA PRO A 50 -12.55 -18.18 -1.10
C PRO A 50 -11.07 -18.53 -1.13
N MET A 51 -10.70 -19.66 -1.72
CA MET A 51 -9.29 -20.08 -1.80
C MET A 51 -8.44 -19.09 -2.58
N LEU A 52 -8.95 -18.57 -3.71
CA LEU A 52 -8.27 -17.54 -4.50
C LEU A 52 -8.03 -16.27 -3.68
N VAL A 53 -9.06 -15.80 -2.97
CA VAL A 53 -8.95 -14.60 -2.12
C VAL A 53 -7.95 -14.82 -0.99
N SER A 54 -7.98 -15.98 -0.30
CA SER A 54 -7.06 -16.26 0.80
C SER A 54 -5.60 -16.34 0.34
N ILE A 55 -5.33 -16.99 -0.80
CA ILE A 55 -3.97 -17.07 -1.36
C ILE A 55 -3.50 -15.68 -1.81
N GLY A 56 -4.36 -14.92 -2.50
CA GLY A 56 -4.05 -13.55 -2.91
C GLY A 56 -3.76 -12.64 -1.72
N LEU A 57 -4.60 -12.72 -0.68
CA LEU A 57 -4.45 -11.93 0.53
C LEU A 57 -3.15 -12.27 1.28
N MET A 58 -2.74 -13.55 1.29
CA MET A 58 -1.46 -13.96 1.88
C MET A 58 -0.28 -13.24 1.21
N PHE A 59 -0.21 -13.25 -0.13
CA PHE A 59 0.86 -12.57 -0.86
C PHE A 59 0.77 -11.04 -0.72
N PHE A 60 -0.44 -10.48 -0.77
CA PHE A 60 -0.66 -9.05 -0.63
C PHE A 60 -0.23 -8.53 0.75
N ALA A 61 -0.64 -9.22 1.83
CA ALA A 61 -0.23 -8.88 3.18
C ALA A 61 1.28 -9.05 3.37
N PHE A 62 1.86 -10.16 2.87
CA PHE A 62 3.29 -10.41 3.00
C PHE A 62 4.14 -9.34 2.33
N THR A 63 3.82 -8.98 1.08
CA THR A 63 4.57 -7.93 0.34
C THR A 63 4.43 -6.56 1.01
N THR A 64 3.24 -6.25 1.53
CA THR A 64 2.99 -5.03 2.31
C THR A 64 3.84 -4.98 3.58
N ILE A 65 3.89 -6.07 4.35
CA ILE A 65 4.72 -6.18 5.56
C ILE A 65 6.20 -5.90 5.25
N LEU A 66 6.73 -6.46 4.16
CA LEU A 66 8.11 -6.24 3.74
C LEU A 66 8.36 -4.77 3.35
N GLY A 67 7.44 -4.16 2.61
CA GLY A 67 7.53 -2.75 2.23
C GLY A 67 7.58 -1.83 3.47
N TRP A 68 6.66 -2.04 4.41
CA TRP A 68 6.62 -1.28 5.66
C TRP A 68 7.84 -1.51 6.55
N ASN A 69 8.38 -2.74 6.58
CA ASN A 69 9.64 -3.00 7.28
C ASN A 69 10.77 -2.12 6.72
N TYR A 70 10.91 -2.06 5.39
CA TYR A 70 11.94 -1.27 4.74
C TYR A 70 11.74 0.23 4.95
N TYR A 71 10.52 0.75 4.84
CA TYR A 71 10.25 2.17 5.09
C TYR A 71 10.62 2.58 6.52
N GLY A 72 10.19 1.79 7.51
CA GLY A 72 10.57 2.08 8.90
C GLY A 72 12.06 1.88 9.16
N GLU A 73 12.74 0.93 8.49
CA GLU A 73 14.20 0.79 8.57
C GLU A 73 14.89 2.10 8.13
N ARG A 74 14.47 2.68 6.99
CA ARG A 74 15.06 3.94 6.50
C ARG A 74 14.82 5.10 7.47
N CYS A 75 13.64 5.18 8.06
CA CYS A 75 13.34 6.17 9.10
C CYS A 75 14.23 5.97 10.35
N MET A 76 14.47 4.72 10.76
CA MET A 76 15.34 4.41 11.89
C MET A 76 16.80 4.75 11.62
N VAL A 77 17.29 4.50 10.40
CA VAL A 77 18.64 4.92 9.99
C VAL A 77 18.77 6.43 10.00
N PHE A 78 17.74 7.16 9.57
CA PHE A 78 17.75 8.63 9.60
C PHE A 78 17.82 9.19 11.03
N LEU A 79 17.08 8.59 11.99
CA LEU A 79 16.99 9.09 13.37
C LEU A 79 18.16 8.63 14.26
N PHE A 80 18.55 7.36 14.17
CA PHE A 80 19.45 6.71 15.13
C PHE A 80 20.67 6.04 14.45
N GLY A 81 20.80 6.18 13.14
CA GLY A 81 21.89 5.57 12.37
C GLY A 81 21.70 4.07 12.13
N THR A 82 22.67 3.47 11.45
CA THR A 82 22.62 2.07 10.98
C THR A 82 22.61 1.03 12.09
N LYS A 83 23.12 1.37 13.28
CA LYS A 83 23.17 0.46 14.43
C LYS A 83 21.80 0.14 15.01
N ALA A 84 20.81 1.01 14.80
CA ALA A 84 19.45 0.82 15.32
C ALA A 84 18.57 -0.12 14.47
N VAL A 85 19.05 -0.54 13.28
CA VAL A 85 18.28 -1.36 12.35
C VAL A 85 17.95 -2.74 12.92
N LEU A 86 18.92 -3.40 13.56
CA LEU A 86 18.71 -4.74 14.12
C LEU A 86 17.69 -4.74 15.27
N PRO A 87 17.80 -3.85 16.28
CA PRO A 87 16.75 -3.69 17.30
C PRO A 87 15.37 -3.42 16.70
N TYR A 88 15.28 -2.52 15.71
CA TYR A 88 14.03 -2.21 15.02
C TYR A 88 13.40 -3.45 14.38
N LYS A 89 14.18 -4.27 13.65
CA LYS A 89 13.66 -5.48 13.00
C LYS A 89 13.13 -6.50 14.00
N ILE A 90 13.81 -6.68 15.13
CA ILE A 90 13.36 -7.59 16.18
C ILE A 90 12.00 -7.13 16.74
N VAL A 91 11.87 -5.83 17.04
CA VAL A 91 10.60 -5.25 17.51
C VAL A 91 9.50 -5.39 16.44
N PHE A 92 9.82 -5.08 15.18
CA PHE A 92 8.87 -5.17 14.07
C PHE A 92 8.32 -6.59 13.88
N ILE A 93 9.19 -7.61 13.95
CA ILE A 93 8.78 -9.02 13.88
C ILE A 93 7.89 -9.39 15.09
N GLY A 94 8.24 -8.91 16.28
CA GLY A 94 7.40 -9.09 17.48
C GLY A 94 6.00 -8.49 17.33
N LEU A 95 5.89 -7.31 16.73
CA LEU A 95 4.61 -6.64 16.46
C LEU A 95 3.79 -7.37 15.39
N ILE A 96 4.41 -7.95 14.36
CA ILE A 96 3.71 -8.78 13.38
C ILE A 96 3.11 -10.01 14.08
N ALA A 97 3.90 -10.67 14.94
CA ALA A 97 3.45 -11.85 15.66
C ALA A 97 2.28 -11.54 16.61
N SER A 98 2.25 -10.35 17.22
CA SER A 98 1.13 -9.93 18.08
C SER A 98 -0.09 -9.43 17.30
N GLY A 99 0.07 -9.07 16.01
CA GLY A 99 -0.98 -8.49 15.18
C GLY A 99 -2.22 -9.38 15.03
N ALA A 100 -2.06 -10.71 15.07
CA ALA A 100 -3.17 -11.66 14.99
C ALA A 100 -4.12 -11.63 16.20
N PHE A 101 -3.71 -11.03 17.33
CA PHE A 101 -4.48 -10.96 18.57
C PHE A 101 -5.16 -9.58 18.79
N LEU A 102 -4.93 -8.63 17.88
CA LEU A 102 -5.47 -7.28 17.99
C LEU A 102 -6.80 -7.15 17.23
N HIS A 103 -7.70 -6.32 17.76
CA HIS A 103 -8.98 -6.05 17.11
C HIS A 103 -8.78 -5.18 15.86
N LEU A 104 -9.49 -5.50 14.78
CA LEU A 104 -9.39 -4.80 13.49
C LEU A 104 -9.65 -3.29 13.64
N ASP A 105 -10.73 -2.90 14.32
CA ASP A 105 -11.10 -1.48 14.47
C ASP A 105 -10.01 -0.66 15.18
N LEU A 106 -9.38 -1.25 16.20
CA LEU A 106 -8.28 -0.60 16.91
C LEU A 106 -7.07 -0.41 15.99
N ILE A 107 -6.74 -1.41 15.16
CA ILE A 107 -5.63 -1.31 14.20
C ILE A 107 -5.92 -0.22 13.18
N TRP A 108 -7.13 -0.13 12.64
CA TRP A 108 -7.52 0.91 11.68
C TRP A 108 -7.41 2.30 12.29
N ILE A 109 -7.93 2.51 13.50
CA ILE A 109 -7.83 3.81 14.20
C ILE A 109 -6.37 4.21 14.42
N ILE A 110 -5.53 3.30 14.92
CA ILE A 110 -4.11 3.58 15.13
C ILE A 110 -3.43 3.89 13.79
N ALA A 111 -3.70 3.11 12.75
CA ALA A 111 -3.15 3.30 11.41
C ALA A 111 -3.51 4.68 10.83
N ASP A 112 -4.78 5.11 10.94
CA ASP A 112 -5.22 6.40 10.42
C ASP A 112 -4.53 7.56 11.14
N ILE A 113 -4.38 7.48 12.46
CA ILE A 113 -3.70 8.50 13.25
C ILE A 113 -2.23 8.61 12.85
N VAL A 114 -1.50 7.49 12.80
CA VAL A 114 -0.05 7.51 12.48
C VAL A 114 0.21 7.89 11.02
N ASN A 115 -0.65 7.46 10.09
CA ASN A 115 -0.56 7.86 8.68
C ASN A 115 -0.86 9.34 8.50
N GLY A 116 -1.85 9.87 9.23
CA GLY A 116 -2.12 11.31 9.25
C GLY A 116 -0.92 12.11 9.74
N LEU A 117 -0.34 11.71 10.88
CA LEU A 117 0.85 12.35 11.46
C LEU A 117 2.07 12.30 10.51
N MET A 118 2.21 11.24 9.72
CA MET A 118 3.27 11.13 8.71
C MET A 118 2.99 12.00 7.48
N ALA A 119 1.74 12.03 7.01
CA ALA A 119 1.34 12.74 5.80
C ALA A 119 1.43 14.26 5.97
N ILE A 120 1.04 14.80 7.12
CA ILE A 120 1.03 16.25 7.40
C ILE A 120 2.39 16.93 7.08
N PRO A 121 3.52 16.56 7.70
CA PRO A 121 4.80 17.19 7.43
C PRO A 121 5.29 16.94 6.00
N ASN A 122 5.01 15.76 5.43
CA ASN A 122 5.40 15.43 4.06
C ASN A 122 4.69 16.32 3.04
N LEU A 123 3.37 16.51 3.18
CA LEU A 123 2.57 17.37 2.29
C LEU A 123 2.99 18.84 2.40
N ILE A 124 3.29 19.33 3.60
CA ILE A 124 3.83 20.69 3.80
C ILE A 124 5.14 20.85 3.02
N GLY A 125 6.06 19.90 3.16
CA GLY A 125 7.33 19.90 2.43
C GLY A 125 7.14 19.88 0.92
N LEU A 126 6.24 19.02 0.42
CA LEU A 126 5.93 18.91 -1.01
C LEU A 126 5.38 20.23 -1.58
N VAL A 127 4.46 20.88 -0.87
CA VAL A 127 3.86 22.15 -1.30
C VAL A 127 4.88 23.28 -1.27
N ALA A 128 5.74 23.33 -0.25
CA ALA A 128 6.81 24.33 -0.15
C ALA A 128 7.85 24.15 -1.27
N LEU A 129 8.27 22.91 -1.54
CA LEU A 129 9.29 22.56 -2.53
C LEU A 129 8.74 22.32 -3.95
N ARG A 130 7.47 22.63 -4.20
CA ARG A 130 6.83 22.39 -5.51
C ARG A 130 7.58 23.01 -6.69
N HIS A 131 8.22 24.16 -6.47
CA HIS A 131 8.98 24.85 -7.52
C HIS A 131 10.21 24.05 -7.97
N VAL A 132 10.93 23.43 -7.03
CA VAL A 132 12.07 22.56 -7.31
C VAL A 132 11.63 21.36 -8.16
N VAL A 133 10.54 20.69 -7.76
CA VAL A 133 10.03 19.54 -8.51
C VAL A 133 9.64 19.93 -9.93
N VAL A 134 8.98 21.08 -10.11
CA VAL A 134 8.59 21.57 -11.44
C VAL A 134 9.82 21.87 -12.31
N GLU A 135 10.85 22.49 -11.74
CA GLU A 135 12.08 22.81 -12.45
C GLU A 135 12.83 21.54 -12.88
N GLU A 136 13.07 20.61 -11.95
CA GLU A 136 13.71 19.32 -12.21
C GLU A 136 12.94 18.50 -13.28
N THR A 137 11.61 18.53 -13.22
CA THR A 137 10.76 17.85 -14.21
C THR A 137 10.96 18.43 -15.61
N LYS A 138 11.01 19.76 -15.74
CA LYS A 138 11.26 20.42 -17.03
C LYS A 138 12.64 20.08 -17.58
N GLN A 139 13.67 20.10 -16.73
CA GLN A 139 15.04 19.75 -17.13
C GLN A 139 15.12 18.29 -17.60
N TYR A 140 14.52 17.35 -16.87
CA TYR A 140 14.50 15.93 -17.23
C TYR A 140 13.87 15.69 -18.62
N PHE A 141 12.72 16.31 -18.90
CA PHE A 141 12.06 16.14 -20.20
C PHE A 141 12.78 16.86 -21.34
N ALA A 142 13.38 18.02 -21.10
CA ALA A 142 14.19 18.72 -22.09
C ALA A 142 15.42 17.91 -22.50
N ALA A 143 16.14 17.34 -21.53
CA ALA A 143 17.29 16.48 -21.78
C ALA A 143 16.91 15.20 -22.54
N ARG A 144 15.74 14.61 -22.21
CA ARG A 144 15.23 13.42 -22.92
C ARG A 144 14.86 13.72 -24.38
N TYR A 145 14.32 14.89 -24.66
CA TYR A 145 14.00 15.32 -26.02
C TYR A 145 15.27 15.50 -26.88
N GLN A 146 16.30 16.16 -26.34
CA GLN A 146 17.59 16.31 -27.01
C GLN A 146 18.28 14.96 -27.30
N TYR A 147 18.20 14.02 -26.36
CA TYR A 147 18.73 12.66 -26.57
C TYR A 147 17.97 11.90 -27.66
N SER A 148 16.65 12.11 -27.78
CA SER A 148 15.84 11.48 -28.81
C SER A 148 16.15 12.01 -30.21
N GLU A 149 16.40 13.31 -30.37
CA GLU A 149 16.77 13.90 -31.67
C GLU A 149 18.18 13.47 -32.12
N ALA A 150 19.13 13.38 -31.18
CA ALA A 150 20.50 12.93 -31.46
C ALA A 150 20.61 11.42 -31.83
N GLN A 151 19.56 10.63 -31.62
CA GLN A 151 19.49 9.21 -32.00
C GLN A 151 18.77 9.00 -33.34
N VAL A 152 18.07 10.02 -33.85
CA VAL A 152 17.34 9.98 -35.13
C VAL A 152 18.17 10.60 -36.26
N GLN A 153 19.22 11.37 -35.94
CA GLN A 153 20.28 11.81 -36.85
C GLN A 153 21.41 10.79 -36.93
#